data_AF-A0A2V8Q0P9-F1
#
_entry.id   AF-A0A2V8Q0P9-F1
#
_cell.length_a   1.000
_cell.length_b   1.000
_cell.length_c   1.000
_cell.angle_alpha   90.00
_cell.angle_beta   90.00
_cell.angle_gamma   90.00
#
_symmetry.space_group_name_H-M   'P 1'
#
loop_
_entity.id
_entity.type
_entity.pdbx_description
1 polymer ?
#
loop_
_entity_poly.entity_id
_entity_poly.type
_entity_poly.pdbx_seq_one_letter_code
_entity_poly.pdbx_strand_id
1 'polypeptide(L)'
;MRKVTIGLIVLGILALAFISMPMRAQNQGSPYPPEFSPLRTFRTPPAQRPLVPSTKFVKVANAILNKYIVVLNDDVVSSSAPVDVRRAQVSAIANGLAQAQGGQRGFVYETALKGFSIELPNEASAIALSQNPQVKWIEEDGVAQLGQQQSQSLPPWGLDRIDQIIKLPSGGVDKRRTVQLRGSPSIKGPCTLGQILAQA
;
A
#
# COMPACT_ATOMS: atom_id res chain seq x y z
N MET A 1 41.61 -51.58 16.11
CA MET A 1 41.17 -50.17 16.14
C MET A 1 41.05 -49.52 14.75
N ARG A 2 41.97 -49.75 13.79
CA ARG A 2 41.92 -49.13 12.45
C ARG A 2 40.73 -49.52 11.55
N LYS A 3 40.09 -50.69 11.77
CA LYS A 3 38.92 -51.14 10.98
C LYS A 3 37.62 -50.41 11.33
N VAL A 4 37.49 -49.92 12.56
CA VAL A 4 36.26 -49.22 13.03
C VAL A 4 36.21 -47.79 12.50
N THR A 5 37.36 -47.13 12.40
CA THR A 5 37.46 -45.75 11.90
C THR A 5 37.14 -45.64 10.40
N ILE A 6 37.50 -46.65 9.59
CA ILE A 6 37.19 -46.67 8.14
C ILE A 6 35.68 -46.86 7.92
N GLY A 7 35.02 -47.70 8.73
CA GLY A 7 33.57 -47.92 8.65
C GLY A 7 32.76 -46.65 8.94
N LEU A 8 33.20 -45.84 9.91
CA LEU A 8 32.51 -44.59 10.26
C LEU A 8 32.66 -43.51 9.18
N ILE A 9 33.78 -43.44 8.47
CA ILE A 9 33.99 -42.46 7.39
C ILE A 9 33.15 -42.82 6.16
N VAL A 10 33.07 -44.11 5.79
CA VAL A 10 32.24 -44.56 4.65
C VAL A 10 30.74 -44.34 4.94
N LEU A 11 30.30 -44.57 6.19
CA LEU A 11 28.93 -44.30 6.60
C LEU A 11 28.60 -42.80 6.60
N GLY A 12 29.56 -41.95 6.97
CA GLY A 12 29.42 -40.50 6.92
C GLY A 12 29.27 -39.94 5.49
N ILE A 13 30.04 -40.46 4.53
CA ILE A 13 29.94 -40.04 3.12
C ILE A 13 28.62 -40.53 2.49
N LEU A 14 28.15 -41.73 2.85
CA LEU A 14 26.87 -42.26 2.36
C LEU A 14 25.67 -41.43 2.87
N ALA A 15 25.75 -40.87 4.08
CA ALA A 15 24.71 -40.01 4.63
C ALA A 15 24.64 -38.62 3.97
N LEU A 16 25.76 -38.05 3.51
CA LEU A 16 25.77 -36.75 2.82
C LEU A 16 25.21 -36.80 1.39
N ALA A 17 25.16 -37.98 0.76
CA ALA A 17 24.61 -38.14 -0.59
C ALA A 17 23.06 -38.13 -0.64
N PHE A 18 22.37 -38.26 0.50
CA PHE A 18 20.89 -38.27 0.57
C PHE A 18 20.25 -36.91 0.85
N ILE A 19 21.03 -35.84 1.04
CA ILE A 19 20.51 -34.48 1.34
C ILE A 19 20.32 -33.67 0.05
N SER A 20 20.85 -34.11 -1.10
CA SER A 20 20.63 -33.46 -2.40
C SER A 20 19.42 -34.03 -3.16
N MET A 21 18.26 -34.09 -2.50
CA MET A 21 17.01 -34.08 -3.27
C MET A 21 16.70 -32.62 -3.63
N PRO A 22 16.71 -32.22 -4.90
CA PRO A 22 16.04 -30.99 -5.28
C PRO A 22 14.58 -31.20 -4.89
N MET A 23 14.04 -30.34 -4.02
CA MET A 23 12.59 -30.22 -3.92
C MET A 23 12.09 -30.00 -5.35
N ARG A 24 11.57 -31.06 -5.97
CA ARG A 24 10.61 -30.90 -7.04
C ARG A 24 9.47 -30.19 -6.36
N ALA A 25 9.43 -28.86 -6.51
CA ALA A 25 8.23 -28.08 -6.32
C ALA A 25 7.20 -28.78 -7.19
N GLN A 26 6.37 -29.62 -6.56
CA GLN A 26 5.16 -30.09 -7.17
C GLN A 26 4.38 -28.81 -7.42
N ASN A 27 4.44 -28.34 -8.66
CA ASN A 27 3.49 -27.40 -9.22
C ASN A 27 2.15 -28.15 -9.19
N GLN A 28 1.54 -28.21 -8.00
CA GLN A 28 0.21 -28.74 -7.79
C GLN A 28 -0.66 -27.79 -8.60
N GLY A 29 -1.11 -28.29 -9.76
CA GLY A 29 -1.93 -27.53 -10.68
C GLY A 29 -3.05 -26.87 -9.89
N SER A 30 -3.21 -25.56 -10.09
CA SER A 30 -4.24 -24.77 -9.43
C SER A 30 -5.56 -25.53 -9.45
N PRO A 31 -6.24 -25.72 -8.30
CA PRO A 31 -7.50 -26.45 -8.21
C PRO A 31 -8.68 -25.71 -8.87
N TYR A 32 -8.41 -24.67 -9.66
CA TYR A 32 -9.39 -23.84 -10.33
C TYR A 32 -9.37 -24.14 -11.82
N PRO A 33 -10.54 -24.21 -12.49
CA PRO A 33 -10.61 -24.31 -13.94
C PRO A 33 -9.81 -23.17 -14.58
N PRO A 34 -9.05 -23.43 -15.66
CA PRO A 34 -8.26 -22.40 -16.34
C PRO A 34 -9.10 -21.25 -16.88
N GLU A 35 -10.41 -21.48 -17.06
CA GLU A 35 -11.41 -20.48 -17.46
C GLU A 35 -11.52 -19.31 -16.45
N PHE A 36 -11.24 -19.55 -15.16
CA PHE A 36 -11.23 -18.52 -14.12
C PHE A 36 -9.84 -17.99 -13.81
N SER A 37 -8.81 -18.39 -14.57
CA SER A 37 -7.51 -17.74 -14.45
C SER A 37 -7.68 -16.30 -14.91
N PRO A 38 -7.40 -15.28 -14.07
CA PRO A 38 -7.35 -13.92 -14.58
C PRO A 38 -6.37 -13.96 -15.74
N LEU A 39 -6.81 -13.57 -16.94
CA LEU A 39 -5.89 -13.19 -18.00
C LEU A 39 -4.89 -12.28 -17.32
N ARG A 40 -3.61 -12.70 -17.26
CA ARG A 40 -2.57 -11.89 -16.62
C ARG A 40 -2.49 -10.59 -17.39
N THR A 41 -3.27 -9.60 -16.98
CA THR A 41 -3.07 -8.21 -17.31
C THR A 41 -1.85 -7.82 -16.49
N PHE A 42 -0.67 -8.16 -17.01
CA PHE A 42 0.55 -7.51 -16.58
C PHE A 42 0.40 -6.05 -16.98
N ARG A 43 -0.20 -5.25 -16.09
CA ARG A 43 0.06 -3.82 -16.08
C ARG A 43 1.54 -3.74 -15.78
N THR A 44 2.36 -3.44 -16.80
CA THR A 44 3.76 -3.11 -16.58
C THR A 44 3.75 -2.02 -15.51
N PRO A 45 4.28 -2.29 -14.31
CA PRO A 45 4.39 -1.25 -13.30
C PRO A 45 5.14 -0.10 -13.97
N PRO A 46 4.63 1.13 -13.94
CA PRO A 46 5.40 2.25 -14.45
C PRO A 46 6.77 2.20 -13.76
N ALA A 47 7.84 2.39 -14.52
CA ALA A 47 9.19 2.37 -13.98
C ALA A 47 9.25 3.38 -12.82
N GLN A 48 9.30 2.86 -11.59
CA GLN A 48 9.39 3.70 -10.41
C GLN A 48 10.82 4.25 -10.37
N ARG A 49 10.95 5.56 -10.24
CA ARG A 49 12.28 6.15 -9.99
C ARG A 49 12.84 5.53 -8.71
N PRO A 50 14.15 5.22 -8.66
CA PRO A 50 14.80 4.83 -7.42
C PRO A 50 14.50 5.86 -6.33
N LEU A 51 14.17 5.39 -5.13
CA LEU A 51 13.85 6.25 -3.97
C LEU A 51 15.06 7.07 -3.49
N VAL A 52 16.26 6.73 -3.96
CA VAL A 52 17.49 7.45 -3.65
C VAL A 52 18.10 7.93 -4.97
N PRO A 53 18.23 9.25 -5.17
CA PRO A 53 18.88 9.78 -6.36
C PRO A 53 20.39 9.56 -6.33
N SER A 54 21.01 9.48 -7.51
CA SER A 54 22.47 9.39 -7.66
C SER A 54 23.19 10.71 -7.36
N THR A 55 22.46 11.83 -7.39
CA THR A 55 22.95 13.18 -7.11
C THR A 55 22.17 13.80 -5.95
N LYS A 56 22.82 14.70 -5.21
CA LYS A 56 22.16 15.45 -4.14
C LYS A 56 21.15 16.48 -4.63
N PHE A 57 21.19 16.86 -5.90
CA PHE A 57 20.22 17.75 -6.51
C PHE A 57 19.53 17.02 -7.66
N VAL A 58 18.20 16.96 -7.61
CA VAL A 58 17.36 16.14 -8.48
C VAL A 58 16.39 17.04 -9.24
N LYS A 59 16.41 16.93 -10.56
CA LYS A 59 15.52 17.65 -11.45
C LYS A 59 14.29 16.84 -11.83
N VAL A 60 13.17 17.52 -12.03
CA VAL A 60 11.89 16.90 -12.45
C VAL A 60 11.41 17.51 -13.76
N ALA A 61 10.71 16.73 -14.58
CA ALA A 61 10.33 17.16 -15.93
C ALA A 61 9.33 18.32 -15.92
N ASN A 62 8.41 18.34 -14.95
CA ASN A 62 7.37 19.37 -14.80
C ASN A 62 7.62 20.18 -13.53
N ALA A 63 8.83 20.74 -13.39
CA ALA A 63 9.23 21.48 -12.21
C ALA A 63 8.47 22.79 -12.06
N ILE A 64 8.10 23.13 -10.82
CA ILE A 64 7.62 24.44 -10.43
C ILE A 64 8.85 25.29 -10.11
N LEU A 65 8.94 26.45 -10.75
CA LEU A 65 10.08 27.34 -10.57
C LEU A 65 10.27 27.68 -9.09
N ASN A 66 11.53 27.67 -8.65
CA ASN A 66 11.96 28.14 -7.33
C ASN A 66 11.37 27.37 -6.14
N LYS A 67 10.69 26.23 -6.35
CA LYS A 67 10.13 25.40 -5.29
C LYS A 67 10.83 24.05 -5.23
N TYR A 68 11.20 23.66 -4.02
CA TYR A 68 12.02 22.48 -3.78
C TYR A 68 11.54 21.70 -2.55
N ILE A 69 11.79 20.40 -2.55
CA ILE A 69 11.62 19.51 -1.42
C ILE A 69 13.02 19.12 -0.92
N VAL A 70 13.32 19.47 0.32
CA VAL A 70 14.60 19.17 0.97
C VAL A 70 14.43 17.97 1.87
N VAL A 71 15.23 16.93 1.64
CA VAL A 71 15.27 15.72 2.47
C VAL A 71 16.51 15.74 3.34
N LEU A 72 16.34 15.56 4.64
CA LEU A 72 17.40 15.54 5.64
C LEU A 72 17.95 14.14 5.83
N ASN A 73 19.19 14.06 6.33
CA ASN A 73 19.80 12.79 6.70
C ASN A 73 19.19 12.22 7.99
N ASP A 74 19.26 10.90 8.12
CA ASP A 74 18.62 10.13 9.20
C ASP A 74 19.40 10.26 10.53
N ASP A 75 20.68 10.62 10.47
CA ASP A 75 21.54 10.93 11.61
C ASP A 75 21.22 12.31 12.19
N VAL A 76 20.77 13.26 11.36
CA VAL A 76 20.31 14.57 11.80
C VAL A 76 18.96 14.43 12.50
N VAL A 77 17.97 13.81 11.85
CA VAL A 77 16.64 13.60 12.43
C VAL A 77 16.32 12.11 12.46
N SER A 78 16.35 11.53 13.65
CA SER A 78 16.08 10.10 13.82
C SER A 78 14.62 9.75 13.49
N SER A 79 14.43 8.70 12.71
CA SER A 79 13.12 8.11 12.43
C SER A 79 12.45 7.48 13.65
N SER A 80 13.19 7.11 14.69
CA SER A 80 12.66 6.48 15.90
C SER A 80 12.15 7.47 16.95
N ALA A 81 12.50 8.76 16.83
CA ALA A 81 12.03 9.78 17.76
C ALA A 81 10.51 9.99 17.64
N PRO A 82 9.79 10.45 18.67
CA PRO A 82 8.36 10.80 18.58
C PRO A 82 8.04 11.83 17.48
N VAL A 83 6.84 11.76 16.91
CA VAL A 83 6.41 12.58 15.75
C VAL A 83 6.55 14.08 16.01
N ASP A 84 6.15 14.53 17.20
CA ASP A 84 6.23 15.91 17.68
C ASP A 84 7.68 16.40 17.78
N VAL A 85 8.57 15.58 18.33
CA VAL A 85 10.01 15.87 18.41
C VAL A 85 10.63 15.99 17.02
N ARG A 86 10.32 15.05 16.11
CA ARG A 86 10.81 15.10 14.73
C ARG A 86 10.34 16.37 14.02
N ARG A 87 9.05 16.71 14.13
CA ARG A 87 8.49 17.91 13.51
C ARG A 87 9.17 19.17 14.04
N ALA A 88 9.37 19.28 15.36
CA ALA A 88 10.05 20.43 15.96
C ALA A 88 11.50 20.56 15.46
N GLN A 89 12.23 19.45 15.40
CA GLN A 89 13.61 19.43 14.95
C GLN A 89 13.74 19.80 13.46
N VAL A 90 12.92 19.20 12.60
CA VAL A 90 12.88 19.54 11.16
C VAL A 90 12.51 21.01 10.98
N SER A 91 11.54 21.52 11.73
CA SER A 91 11.12 22.93 11.65
C SER A 91 12.25 23.89 12.02
N ALA A 92 13.03 23.58 13.06
CA ALA A 92 14.17 24.38 13.47
C ALA A 92 15.27 24.43 12.39
N ILE A 93 15.63 23.26 11.84
CA ILE A 93 16.60 23.16 10.74
C ILE A 93 16.10 23.92 9.51
N ALA A 94 14.83 23.72 9.15
CA ALA A 94 14.22 24.35 8.01
C ALA A 94 14.19 25.88 8.11
N ASN A 95 13.91 26.44 9.30
CA ASN A 95 14.02 27.89 9.54
C ASN A 95 15.44 28.40 9.31
N GLY A 96 16.45 27.71 9.87
CA GLY A 96 17.85 28.11 9.73
C GLY A 96 18.33 28.07 8.28
N LEU A 97 17.99 27.00 7.55
CA LEU A 97 18.36 26.84 6.14
C LEU A 97 17.63 27.84 5.23
N ALA A 98 16.36 28.11 5.50
CA ALA A 98 15.62 29.12 4.76
C ALA A 98 16.21 30.53 4.95
N GLN A 99 16.49 30.91 6.19
CA GLN A 99 17.12 32.20 6.49
C GLN A 99 18.51 32.33 5.84
N ALA A 100 19.32 31.27 5.87
CA ALA A 100 20.67 31.27 5.30
C ALA A 100 20.68 31.51 3.77
N GLN A 101 19.61 31.17 3.08
CA GLN A 101 19.50 31.30 1.62
C GLN A 101 18.51 32.38 1.17
N GLY A 102 17.94 33.15 2.10
CA GLY A 102 16.89 34.13 1.79
C GLY A 102 15.61 33.49 1.23
N GLY A 103 15.34 32.23 1.58
CA GLY A 103 14.17 31.48 1.16
C GLY A 103 13.03 31.53 2.16
N GLN A 104 11.88 31.00 1.76
CA GLN A 104 10.70 30.81 2.60
C GLN A 104 10.43 29.33 2.79
N ARG A 105 10.43 28.86 4.03
CA ARG A 105 10.04 27.48 4.34
C ARG A 105 8.54 27.31 4.15
N GLY A 106 8.16 26.29 3.40
CA GLY A 106 6.80 25.78 3.30
C GLY A 106 6.49 24.71 4.36
N PHE A 107 5.97 23.58 3.89
CA PHE A 107 5.46 22.49 4.70
C PHE A 107 6.58 21.64 5.31
N VAL A 108 6.36 21.10 6.50
CA VAL A 108 7.29 20.21 7.19
C VAL A 108 6.76 18.78 7.12
N TYR A 109 7.60 17.86 6.66
CA TYR A 109 7.33 16.44 6.61
C TYR A 109 8.07 15.72 7.75
N GLU A 110 7.33 14.98 8.57
CA GLU A 110 7.89 14.23 9.71
C GLU A 110 7.63 12.71 9.67
N THR A 111 6.83 12.24 8.72
CA THR A 111 6.38 10.83 8.64
C THR A 111 6.95 10.13 7.41
N ALA A 112 6.43 10.45 6.21
CA ALA A 112 6.82 9.82 4.95
C ALA A 112 8.30 10.06 4.61
N LEU A 113 8.80 11.25 4.93
CA LEU A 113 10.20 11.64 4.85
C LEU A 113 10.51 12.66 5.96
N LYS A 114 11.78 12.81 6.31
CA LYS A 114 12.28 13.83 7.25
C LYS A 114 12.76 15.00 6.43
N GLY A 115 11.98 16.07 6.34
CA GLY A 115 12.28 17.12 5.39
C GLY A 115 11.24 18.22 5.36
N PHE A 116 11.39 19.14 4.42
CA PHE A 116 10.50 20.28 4.29
C PHE A 116 10.46 20.79 2.85
N SER A 117 9.38 21.46 2.47
CA SER A 117 9.36 22.24 1.23
C SER A 117 9.91 23.64 1.48
N ILE A 118 10.55 24.20 0.47
CA ILE A 118 11.16 25.53 0.53
C ILE A 118 10.99 26.24 -0.82
N GLU A 119 10.72 27.53 -0.75
CA GLU A 119 10.80 28.44 -1.87
C GLU A 119 12.11 29.24 -1.79
N LEU A 120 12.90 29.23 -2.86
CA LEU A 120 14.20 29.87 -2.93
C LEU A 120 14.22 30.94 -4.03
N PRO A 121 15.02 32.00 -3.90
CA PRO A 121 15.06 33.06 -4.90
C PRO A 121 15.64 32.60 -6.24
N ASN A 122 16.51 31.59 -6.24
CA ASN A 122 17.19 31.08 -7.44
C ASN A 122 17.64 29.61 -7.26
N GLU A 123 17.93 28.95 -8.38
CA GLU A 123 18.43 27.56 -8.41
C GLU A 123 19.81 27.42 -7.74
N ALA A 124 20.68 28.43 -7.83
CA ALA A 124 22.01 28.38 -7.24
C ALA A 124 21.96 28.22 -5.72
N SER A 125 20.97 28.83 -5.05
CA SER A 125 20.68 28.63 -3.63
C SER A 125 20.26 27.20 -3.31
N ALA A 126 19.50 26.56 -4.21
CA ALA A 126 19.13 25.15 -4.05
C ALA A 126 20.35 24.23 -4.18
N ILE A 127 21.21 24.50 -5.17
CA ILE A 127 22.47 23.78 -5.35
C ILE A 127 23.38 23.98 -4.12
N ALA A 128 23.47 25.21 -3.59
CA ALA A 128 24.23 25.49 -2.37
C ALA A 128 23.68 24.74 -1.15
N LEU A 129 22.36 24.66 -0.99
CA LEU A 129 21.75 23.85 0.08
C LEU A 129 22.02 22.37 -0.08
N SER A 130 22.08 21.85 -1.31
CA SER A 130 22.39 20.44 -1.55
C SER A 130 23.79 20.05 -1.05
N GLN A 131 24.71 21.03 -0.94
CA GLN A 131 26.05 20.83 -0.39
C GLN A 131 26.07 20.80 1.14
N ASN A 132 24.98 21.16 1.82
CA ASN A 132 24.92 21.15 3.28
C ASN A 132 25.03 19.70 3.81
N PRO A 133 25.85 19.43 4.84
CA PRO A 133 26.02 18.08 5.39
C PRO A 133 24.74 17.50 6.01
N GLN A 134 23.82 18.35 6.47
CA GLN A 134 22.54 17.90 7.05
C GLN A 134 21.54 17.43 5.98
N VAL A 135 21.75 17.85 4.73
CA VAL A 135 20.87 17.55 3.61
C VAL A 135 21.32 16.27 2.92
N LYS A 136 20.35 15.35 2.80
CA LYS A 136 20.52 14.09 2.08
C LYS A 136 20.47 14.35 0.58
N TRP A 137 19.42 15.02 0.13
CA TRP A 137 19.23 15.46 -1.25
C TRP A 137 18.06 16.47 -1.33
N ILE A 138 17.95 17.13 -2.49
CA ILE A 138 16.94 18.13 -2.81
C ILE A 138 16.30 17.75 -4.15
N GLU A 139 14.96 17.76 -4.19
CA GLU A 139 14.17 17.66 -5.41
C GLU A 139 13.59 19.02 -5.77
N GLU A 140 13.44 19.28 -7.06
CA GLU A 140 12.47 20.26 -7.55
C GLU A 140 11.03 19.78 -7.27
N ASP A 141 10.20 20.68 -6.76
CA ASP A 141 8.76 20.42 -6.65
C ASP A 141 8.14 20.41 -8.05
N GLY A 142 7.17 19.54 -8.32
CA GLY A 142 6.69 19.31 -9.67
C GLY A 142 5.23 18.91 -9.78
N VAL A 143 4.64 19.25 -10.92
CA VAL A 143 3.24 18.92 -11.21
C VAL A 143 3.12 17.48 -11.68
N ALA A 144 2.34 16.69 -10.94
CA ALA A 144 1.90 15.37 -11.39
C ALA A 144 0.72 15.52 -12.35
N GLN A 145 0.76 14.78 -13.46
CA GLN A 145 -0.33 14.73 -14.44
C GLN A 145 -1.02 13.36 -14.35
N LEU A 146 -2.34 13.35 -14.45
CA LEU A 146 -3.08 12.10 -14.62
C LEU A 146 -2.63 11.44 -15.93
N GLY A 147 -2.24 10.17 -15.84
CA GLY A 147 -1.99 9.37 -17.04
C GLY A 147 -3.25 9.29 -17.90
N GLN A 148 -3.06 9.09 -19.21
CA GLN A 148 -4.15 8.96 -20.19
C GLN A 148 -5.27 8.06 -19.64
N GLN A 149 -6.49 8.60 -19.59
CA GLN A 149 -7.66 7.87 -19.16
C GLN A 149 -7.97 6.81 -20.22
N GLN A 150 -7.53 5.57 -19.98
CA GLN A 150 -7.92 4.44 -20.81
C GLN A 150 -9.38 4.10 -20.48
N SER A 151 -10.32 4.76 -21.17
CA SER A 151 -11.71 4.35 -21.20
C SER A 151 -11.79 3.00 -21.90
N GLN A 152 -11.79 1.91 -21.13
CA GLN A 152 -12.06 0.58 -21.66
C GLN A 152 -13.56 0.47 -21.87
N SER A 153 -14.03 0.59 -23.11
CA SER A 153 -15.46 0.51 -23.45
C SER A 153 -16.05 -0.88 -23.18
N LEU A 154 -15.21 -1.92 -23.15
CA LEU A 154 -15.58 -3.32 -22.90
C LEU A 154 -14.37 -4.02 -22.24
N PRO A 155 -14.15 -3.85 -20.93
CA PRO A 155 -13.07 -4.57 -20.26
C PRO A 155 -13.29 -6.10 -20.40
N PRO A 156 -12.29 -6.90 -20.80
CA PRO A 156 -12.43 -8.36 -20.96
C PRO A 156 -12.58 -9.10 -19.62
N TRP A 157 -12.47 -8.38 -18.51
CA TRP A 157 -12.60 -8.86 -17.15
C TRP A 157 -13.97 -8.45 -16.60
N GLY A 158 -14.69 -9.40 -16.01
CA GLY A 158 -15.98 -9.17 -15.40
C GLY A 158 -15.88 -8.12 -14.31
N LEU A 159 -16.47 -6.95 -14.54
CA LEU A 159 -16.71 -5.91 -13.55
C LEU A 159 -17.73 -6.44 -12.53
N ASP A 160 -17.27 -7.23 -11.56
CA ASP A 160 -18.04 -7.48 -10.35
C ASP A 160 -17.20 -7.13 -9.12
N ARG A 161 -17.85 -6.42 -8.19
CA ARG A 161 -17.49 -6.20 -6.76
C ARG A 161 -16.48 -5.11 -6.39
N ILE A 162 -16.91 -3.86 -6.38
CA ILE A 162 -16.53 -2.96 -5.27
C ILE A 162 -17.75 -2.71 -4.36
N ASP A 163 -18.97 -2.79 -4.92
CA ASP A 163 -20.20 -2.38 -4.23
C ASP A 163 -21.50 -2.93 -4.87
N GLN A 164 -21.43 -4.05 -5.62
CA GLN A 164 -22.63 -4.68 -6.18
C GLN A 164 -23.50 -5.33 -5.08
N ILE A 165 -24.51 -4.60 -4.62
CA ILE A 165 -25.78 -5.19 -4.18
C ILE A 165 -26.68 -5.18 -5.42
N ILE A 166 -26.65 -6.25 -6.22
CA ILE A 166 -27.61 -6.43 -7.31
C ILE A 166 -28.99 -6.57 -6.65
N LYS A 167 -29.78 -5.48 -6.67
CA LYS A 167 -31.21 -5.58 -6.40
C LYS A 167 -31.84 -6.23 -7.64
N LEU A 168 -31.95 -7.56 -7.62
CA LEU A 168 -32.62 -8.33 -8.66
C LEU A 168 -34.04 -7.78 -8.86
N PRO A 169 -34.50 -7.54 -10.10
CA PRO A 169 -35.92 -7.38 -10.37
C PRO A 169 -36.61 -8.67 -9.92
N SER A 170 -37.52 -8.57 -8.95
CA SER A 170 -38.28 -9.70 -8.43
C SER A 170 -39.19 -10.27 -9.52
N GLY A 171 -38.70 -11.30 -10.23
CA GLY A 171 -39.46 -11.99 -11.27
C GLY A 171 -39.20 -13.49 -11.23
N GLY A 172 -40.15 -14.25 -10.69
CA GLY A 172 -40.28 -15.69 -10.92
C GLY A 172 -40.00 -16.58 -9.71
N VAL A 173 -40.93 -16.65 -8.75
CA VAL A 173 -41.01 -17.80 -7.83
C VAL A 173 -41.79 -18.91 -8.54
N ASP A 174 -41.10 -19.99 -8.92
CA ASP A 174 -41.73 -21.21 -9.44
C ASP A 174 -42.62 -21.85 -8.35
N LYS A 175 -43.93 -21.88 -8.61
CA LYS A 175 -44.96 -22.47 -7.76
C LYS A 175 -45.15 -23.95 -8.07
N ARG A 176 -44.18 -24.83 -7.80
CA ARG A 176 -44.43 -26.29 -7.81
C ARG A 176 -43.58 -27.09 -6.83
N ARG A 177 -43.91 -27.03 -5.53
CA ARG A 177 -43.82 -28.19 -4.64
C ARG A 177 -44.91 -28.13 -3.57
N THR A 178 -46.05 -28.74 -3.88
CA THR A 178 -47.06 -29.10 -2.89
C THR A 178 -46.53 -30.30 -2.11
N VAL A 179 -46.04 -30.08 -0.90
CA VAL A 179 -45.92 -31.15 0.10
C VAL A 179 -47.11 -30.98 1.04
N GLN A 180 -48.08 -31.89 0.92
CA GLN A 180 -49.19 -31.99 1.86
C GLN A 180 -48.66 -32.19 3.27
N LEU A 181 -49.05 -31.31 4.20
CA LEU A 181 -49.09 -31.66 5.61
C LEU A 181 -50.51 -31.43 6.12
N ARG A 182 -51.07 -32.57 6.55
CA ARG A 182 -52.42 -32.82 7.03
C ARG A 182 -52.59 -32.22 8.43
N GLY A 183 -53.69 -31.49 8.68
CA GLY A 183 -54.28 -31.33 10.03
C GLY A 183 -54.36 -29.91 10.60
N SER A 184 -55.52 -29.27 10.47
CA SER A 184 -56.06 -28.26 11.41
C SER A 184 -56.72 -28.97 12.61
N PRO A 185 -56.80 -28.36 13.82
CA PRO A 185 -57.76 -27.27 14.13
C PRO A 185 -57.13 -26.13 14.95
N SER A 186 -57.33 -24.86 14.58
CA SER A 186 -58.48 -23.99 14.91
C SER A 186 -58.77 -23.85 16.41
N ILE A 187 -58.25 -22.78 17.02
CA ILE A 187 -58.76 -22.22 18.27
C ILE A 187 -58.85 -20.69 18.10
N LYS A 188 -60.07 -20.18 17.96
CA LYS A 188 -60.41 -18.76 17.93
C LYS A 188 -60.59 -18.26 19.37
N GLY A 189 -60.04 -17.10 19.70
CA GLY A 189 -60.38 -16.32 20.90
C GLY A 189 -60.18 -14.82 20.64
N PRO A 190 -61.17 -13.94 20.89
CA PRO A 190 -61.09 -12.52 20.59
C PRO A 190 -60.34 -11.73 21.68
N CYS A 191 -59.45 -10.81 21.27
CA CYS A 191 -58.87 -9.81 22.15
C CYS A 191 -59.93 -8.74 22.50
N THR A 192 -60.42 -8.75 23.73
CA THR A 192 -61.32 -7.72 24.26
C THR A 192 -60.52 -6.59 24.89
N LEU A 193 -60.87 -5.38 24.47
CA LEU A 193 -60.48 -4.05 24.93
C LEU A 193 -60.77 -3.87 26.43
N GLY A 194 -59.78 -3.47 27.22
CA GLY A 194 -59.90 -3.22 28.66
C GLY A 194 -59.05 -2.02 29.10
N GLN A 195 -59.72 -0.88 29.17
CA GLN A 195 -59.34 0.42 29.74
C GLN A 195 -59.11 0.30 31.26
N ILE A 196 -58.29 1.19 31.88
CA ILE A 196 -58.55 1.92 33.17
C ILE A 196 -57.25 2.35 33.94
N LEU A 197 -57.20 3.67 34.22
CA LEU A 197 -56.56 4.47 35.31
C LEU A 197 -55.02 4.54 35.40
N ALA A 198 -54.34 5.69 35.29
CA ALA A 198 -54.42 7.01 35.96
C ALA A 198 -53.79 7.06 37.38
N GLN A 199 -53.00 8.14 37.57
CA GLN A 199 -52.37 8.69 38.79
C GLN A 199 -50.96 8.13 39.10
N ALA A 200 -49.93 8.93 39.37
CA ALA A 200 -49.82 10.36 39.69
C ALA A 200 -48.53 10.97 39.12
#